data_AF-A0A8K0NYE3-F1
#
_entry.id   AF-A0A8K0NYE3-F1
#
_cell.length_a   1.000
_cell.length_b   1.000
_cell.length_c   1.000
_cell.angle_alpha   90.00
_cell.angle_beta   90.00
_cell.angle_gamma   90.00
#
_symmetry.space_group_name_H-M   'P 1'
#
loop_
_entity.id
_entity.type
_entity.pdbx_description
1 polymer ?
#
loop_
_entity_poly.entity_id
_entity_poly.type
_entity_poly.pdbx_seq_one_letter_code
_entity_poly.pdbx_strand_id
1 'polypeptide(L)'
;MKTYLSANPVLEAFGNAKTTRNNNSSRFGKFIEVHFDAKCQVVGGFISHYLLEKSRICTQGSEERDYHVFYHICAGAPESLRQQLYITKPDDFHYLRRGCTQYFTSSQSERQLSGIQKSKTQVERGSLHDPLLDDIKDFKNMDEALSRIGLSDKERLSIYTIVSAVLHLGNVTFEDNPEDAKGGSRVCGSAEKSLSVAASLMGVDPEELRQALVSKVMQTSRGGLKGTVIM
;
A
#
# COMPACT_ATOMS: atom_id res chain seq x y z
N MET A 1 -3.89 -8.92 -27.02
CA MET A 1 -3.36 -7.53 -26.96
C MET A 1 -4.25 -6.57 -26.15
N LYS A 2 -5.59 -6.55 -26.31
CA LYS A 2 -6.48 -5.63 -25.55
C LYS A 2 -6.40 -5.78 -24.01
N THR A 3 -6.28 -7.01 -23.50
CA THR A 3 -6.13 -7.27 -22.04
C THR A 3 -4.82 -6.72 -21.47
N TYR A 4 -3.74 -6.74 -22.27
CA TYR A 4 -2.41 -6.27 -21.85
C TYR A 4 -2.39 -4.75 -21.63
N LEU A 5 -2.92 -3.98 -22.57
CA LEU A 5 -3.05 -2.52 -22.42
C LEU A 5 -3.98 -2.16 -21.26
N SER A 6 -4.97 -3.00 -21.00
CA SER A 6 -5.92 -2.80 -19.89
C SER A 6 -5.28 -2.99 -18.52
N ALA A 7 -4.20 -3.77 -18.39
CA ALA A 7 -3.52 -4.02 -17.11
C ALA A 7 -2.49 -2.94 -16.73
N ASN A 8 -2.14 -2.04 -17.65
CA ASN A 8 -1.08 -1.06 -17.41
C ASN A 8 -1.38 -0.09 -16.25
N PRO A 9 -2.60 0.47 -16.10
CA PRO A 9 -2.93 1.31 -14.94
C PRO A 9 -2.71 0.60 -13.60
N VAL A 10 -2.95 -0.71 -13.54
CA VAL A 10 -2.69 -1.52 -12.33
C VAL A 10 -1.19 -1.62 -12.07
N LEU A 11 -0.40 -1.95 -13.08
CA LEU A 11 1.06 -2.05 -12.94
C LEU A 11 1.70 -0.72 -12.55
N GLU A 12 1.20 0.40 -13.07
CA GLU A 12 1.68 1.72 -12.68
C GLU A 12 1.28 2.08 -11.25
N ALA A 13 0.04 1.81 -10.84
CA ALA A 13 -0.40 2.06 -9.47
C ALA A 13 0.45 1.30 -8.43
N PHE A 14 0.73 0.02 -8.66
CA PHE A 14 1.44 -0.84 -7.70
C PHE A 14 2.97 -0.85 -7.87
N GLY A 15 3.48 -0.38 -9.01
CA GLY A 15 4.89 -0.54 -9.38
C GLY A 15 5.61 0.77 -9.66
N ASN A 16 4.90 1.87 -9.85
CA ASN A 16 5.50 3.18 -10.08
C ASN A 16 5.38 4.08 -8.85
N ALA A 17 6.36 4.98 -8.71
CA ALA A 17 6.41 5.97 -7.65
C ALA A 17 7.04 7.28 -8.14
N LYS A 18 6.77 8.36 -7.41
CA LYS A 18 7.44 9.65 -7.63
C LYS A 18 8.85 9.60 -7.05
N THR A 19 9.83 9.91 -7.89
CA THR A 19 11.22 10.16 -7.49
C THR A 19 11.56 11.63 -7.67
N THR A 20 12.78 12.02 -7.29
CA THR A 20 13.30 13.38 -7.54
C THR A 20 13.41 13.74 -9.03
N ARG A 21 13.63 12.75 -9.91
CA ARG A 21 13.90 12.98 -11.34
C ARG A 21 12.72 12.62 -12.27
N ASN A 22 11.84 11.73 -11.82
CA ASN A 22 10.73 11.24 -12.62
C ASN A 22 9.50 11.02 -11.71
N ASN A 23 8.39 11.65 -12.09
CA ASN A 23 7.12 11.58 -11.37
C ASN A 23 6.42 10.21 -11.46
N ASN A 24 6.64 9.46 -12.54
CA ASN A 24 6.06 8.14 -12.81
C ASN A 24 7.16 7.09 -13.03
N SER A 25 8.06 6.93 -12.05
CA SER A 25 9.22 6.03 -12.17
C SER A 25 8.85 4.60 -11.79
N SER A 26 9.03 3.64 -12.71
CA SER A 26 8.91 2.21 -12.38
C SER A 26 9.99 1.77 -11.40
N ARG A 27 9.57 1.14 -10.30
CA ARG A 27 10.42 0.65 -9.20
C ARG A 27 10.46 -0.88 -9.14
N PHE A 28 10.12 -1.51 -10.27
CA PHE A 28 10.24 -2.93 -10.52
C PHE A 28 10.72 -3.16 -11.95
N GLY A 29 11.44 -4.25 -12.18
CA GLY A 29 11.74 -4.75 -13.50
C GLY A 29 10.53 -5.47 -14.09
N LYS A 30 10.14 -5.11 -15.32
CA LYS A 30 9.05 -5.72 -16.07
C LYS A 30 9.63 -6.40 -17.30
N PHE A 31 9.59 -7.73 -17.36
CA PHE A 31 9.94 -8.50 -18.54
C PHE A 31 8.67 -9.05 -19.18
N ILE A 32 8.43 -8.67 -20.44
CA ILE A 32 7.21 -9.05 -21.16
C ILE A 32 7.61 -10.03 -22.24
N GLU A 33 7.08 -11.23 -22.14
CA GLU A 33 7.22 -12.27 -23.13
C GLU A 33 5.99 -12.23 -24.05
N VAL A 34 6.25 -12.27 -25.35
CA VAL A 34 5.21 -12.48 -26.37
C VAL A 34 5.46 -13.86 -26.96
N HIS A 35 4.50 -14.77 -26.79
CA HIS A 35 4.63 -16.15 -27.24
C HIS A 35 4.07 -16.28 -28.65
N PHE A 36 4.84 -16.92 -29.53
CA PHE A 36 4.49 -17.19 -30.92
C PHE A 36 4.37 -18.70 -31.15
N ASP A 37 3.42 -19.11 -31.97
CA ASP A 37 3.36 -20.49 -32.46
C ASP A 37 4.33 -20.74 -33.63
N ALA A 38 4.36 -21.98 -34.12
CA ALA A 38 5.15 -22.38 -35.27
C ALA A 38 4.77 -21.66 -36.59
N LYS A 39 3.64 -20.94 -36.62
CA LYS A 39 3.17 -20.14 -37.77
C LYS A 39 3.46 -18.65 -37.59
N CYS A 40 4.28 -18.27 -36.59
CA CYS A 40 4.58 -16.89 -36.23
C CYS A 40 3.33 -16.07 -35.84
N GLN A 41 2.29 -16.71 -35.32
CA GLN A 41 1.10 -16.04 -34.80
C GLN A 41 1.24 -15.82 -33.29
N VAL A 42 0.81 -14.66 -32.81
CA VAL A 42 0.81 -14.35 -31.38
C VAL A 42 -0.24 -15.20 -30.67
N VAL A 43 0.20 -16.14 -29.84
CA VAL A 43 -0.69 -17.05 -29.09
C VAL A 43 -0.88 -16.65 -27.64
N GLY A 44 0.01 -15.82 -27.10
CA GLY A 44 -0.07 -15.40 -25.71
C GLY A 44 0.99 -14.40 -25.33
N GLY A 45 0.98 -14.03 -24.05
CA GLY A 45 2.06 -13.26 -23.46
C GLY A 45 2.10 -13.47 -21.96
N PHE A 46 3.28 -13.32 -21.40
CA PHE A 46 3.54 -13.49 -19.96
C PHE A 46 4.31 -12.28 -19.45
N ILE A 47 4.00 -11.82 -18.24
CA ILE A 47 4.71 -10.71 -17.61
C ILE A 47 5.42 -11.25 -16.38
N SER A 48 6.74 -11.27 -16.45
CA SER A 48 7.60 -11.55 -15.30
C SER A 48 7.99 -10.24 -14.62
N HIS A 49 7.86 -10.18 -13.29
CA HIS A 49 8.23 -9.03 -12.49
C HIS A 49 9.44 -9.36 -11.61
N TYR A 50 10.33 -8.39 -11.43
CA TYR A 50 11.58 -8.56 -10.67
C TYR A 50 11.90 -7.33 -9.84
N LEU A 51 12.57 -7.54 -8.70
CA LEU A 51 13.26 -6.48 -7.94
C LEU A 51 12.39 -5.26 -7.58
N LEU A 52 11.23 -5.49 -6.97
CA LEU A 52 10.45 -4.40 -6.37
C LEU A 52 11.28 -3.71 -5.27
N GLU A 53 11.33 -2.38 -5.27
CA GLU A 53 12.00 -1.59 -4.23
C GLU A 53 11.24 -1.70 -2.89
N LYS A 54 11.58 -2.70 -2.08
CA LYS A 54 10.89 -3.00 -0.81
C LYS A 54 11.01 -1.88 0.23
N SER A 55 12.17 -1.21 0.30
CA SER A 55 12.42 -0.13 1.26
C SER A 55 11.47 1.06 1.09
N ARG A 56 10.99 1.29 -0.14
CA ARG A 56 10.08 2.40 -0.48
C ARG A 56 8.75 2.32 0.24
N ILE A 57 8.29 1.12 0.61
CA ILE A 57 7.03 0.90 1.32
C ILE A 57 7.07 1.53 2.73
N CYS A 58 8.23 1.53 3.39
CA CYS A 58 8.33 1.97 4.78
C CYS A 58 8.99 3.36 4.92
N THR A 59 9.78 3.77 3.92
CA THR A 59 10.63 4.97 3.99
C THR A 59 10.86 5.57 2.61
N GLN A 60 10.76 6.89 2.51
CA GLN A 60 11.00 7.65 1.28
C GLN A 60 11.79 8.93 1.60
N GLY A 61 12.44 9.51 0.58
CA GLY A 61 13.00 10.86 0.69
C GLY A 61 11.90 11.92 0.77
N SER A 62 12.20 13.10 1.32
CA SER A 62 11.21 14.16 1.57
C SER A 62 10.45 14.65 0.32
N GLU A 63 11.09 14.62 -0.84
CA GLU A 63 10.51 15.01 -2.14
C GLU A 63 10.02 13.80 -2.96
N GLU A 64 10.14 12.59 -2.43
CA GLU A 64 9.70 11.35 -3.06
C GLU A 64 8.39 10.87 -2.48
N ARG A 65 7.70 9.98 -3.21
CA ARG A 65 6.47 9.34 -2.75
C ARG A 65 6.69 7.83 -2.61
N ASP A 66 5.79 7.21 -1.86
CA ASP A 66 5.55 5.78 -1.95
C ASP A 66 4.86 5.43 -3.30
N TYR A 67 4.52 4.17 -3.51
CA TYR A 67 3.80 3.70 -4.69
C TYR A 67 2.47 4.44 -4.87
N HIS A 68 2.11 4.68 -6.14
CA HIS A 68 0.96 5.51 -6.48
C HIS A 68 -0.36 4.99 -5.92
N VAL A 69 -0.54 3.68 -5.76
CA VAL A 69 -1.74 3.05 -5.19
C VAL A 69 -2.14 3.64 -3.83
N PHE A 70 -1.17 3.97 -2.97
CA PHE A 70 -1.44 4.57 -1.65
C PHE A 70 -2.02 5.99 -1.76
N TYR A 71 -1.62 6.75 -2.78
CA TYR A 71 -2.13 8.08 -3.03
C TYR A 71 -3.46 8.05 -3.79
N HIS A 72 -3.60 7.11 -4.75
CA HIS A 72 -4.85 6.85 -5.45
C HIS A 72 -5.98 6.50 -4.49
N ILE A 73 -5.73 5.63 -3.51
CA ILE A 73 -6.77 5.25 -2.54
C ILE A 73 -7.11 6.40 -1.58
N CYS A 74 -6.15 7.22 -1.17
CA CYS A 74 -6.42 8.38 -0.30
C CYS A 74 -7.17 9.50 -1.05
N ALA A 75 -6.85 9.72 -2.33
CA ALA A 75 -7.42 10.80 -3.13
C ALA A 75 -8.75 10.43 -3.83
N GLY A 76 -8.86 9.22 -4.37
CA GLY A 76 -9.93 8.83 -5.30
C GLY A 76 -10.97 7.86 -4.75
N ALA A 77 -10.73 7.23 -3.59
CA ALA A 77 -11.68 6.26 -3.04
C ALA A 77 -13.03 6.91 -2.68
N PRO A 78 -14.17 6.32 -3.09
CA PRO A 78 -15.49 6.78 -2.66
C PRO A 78 -15.65 6.76 -1.14
N GLU A 79 -16.51 7.63 -0.59
CA GLU A 79 -16.74 7.76 0.86
C GLU A 79 -17.05 6.42 1.53
N SER A 80 -17.90 5.58 0.93
CA SER A 80 -18.26 4.25 1.45
C SER A 80 -17.05 3.33 1.59
N LEU A 81 -16.22 3.26 0.54
CA LEU A 81 -14.99 2.47 0.54
C LEU A 81 -13.99 3.03 1.56
N ARG A 82 -13.88 4.36 1.63
CA ARG A 82 -12.96 5.04 2.54
C ARG A 82 -13.30 4.77 4.01
N GLN A 83 -14.58 4.79 4.36
CA GLN A 83 -15.06 4.42 5.69
C GLN A 83 -14.80 2.95 6.01
N GLN A 84 -15.09 2.05 5.05
CA GLN A 84 -14.84 0.61 5.22
C GLN A 84 -13.36 0.28 5.42
N LEU A 85 -12.47 1.03 4.78
CA LEU A 85 -11.03 0.83 4.83
C LEU A 85 -10.32 1.70 5.86
N TYR A 86 -11.04 2.54 6.62
CA TYR A 86 -10.45 3.47 7.59
C TYR A 86 -9.37 4.38 6.98
N ILE A 87 -9.55 4.82 5.73
CA ILE A 87 -8.60 5.68 5.03
C ILE A 87 -8.88 7.16 5.36
N THR A 88 -7.82 7.93 5.62
CA THR A 88 -7.90 9.37 5.90
C THR A 88 -6.97 10.15 4.96
N LYS A 89 -6.20 11.12 5.47
CA LYS A 89 -5.20 11.89 4.71
C LYS A 89 -3.81 11.25 4.85
N PRO A 90 -2.88 11.48 3.91
CA PRO A 90 -1.59 10.80 3.92
C PRO A 90 -0.73 11.09 5.16
N ASP A 91 -0.88 12.27 5.79
CA ASP A 91 -0.13 12.64 7.00
C ASP A 91 -0.42 11.74 8.21
N ASP A 92 -1.59 11.10 8.24
CA ASP A 92 -2.00 10.21 9.33
C ASP A 92 -1.30 8.85 9.25
N PHE A 93 -0.63 8.54 8.14
CA PHE A 93 0.07 7.27 7.91
C PHE A 93 1.58 7.44 7.97
N HIS A 94 2.23 6.69 8.86
CA HIS A 94 3.67 6.74 9.08
C HIS A 94 4.47 6.46 7.80
N TYR A 95 3.99 5.53 6.99
CA TYR A 95 4.61 5.13 5.73
C TYR A 95 4.43 6.17 4.62
N LEU A 96 3.58 7.19 4.76
CA LEU A 96 3.41 8.24 3.75
C LEU A 96 3.96 9.59 4.22
N ARG A 97 3.77 9.94 5.51
CA ARG A 97 4.09 11.26 6.07
C ARG A 97 5.57 11.65 6.05
N ARG A 98 6.48 10.70 5.81
CA ARG A 98 7.92 10.94 5.73
C ARG A 98 8.35 11.47 4.36
N GLY A 99 7.58 11.16 3.32
CA GLY A 99 7.80 11.66 1.96
C GLY A 99 6.90 12.86 1.63
N CYS A 100 6.68 13.06 0.34
CA CYS A 100 5.76 14.05 -0.19
C CYS A 100 4.31 13.55 -0.06
N THR A 101 3.49 14.29 0.69
CA THR A 101 2.06 13.97 0.91
C THR A 101 1.12 14.75 -0.01
N GLN A 102 1.65 15.34 -1.09
CA GLN A 102 0.85 16.02 -2.10
C GLN A 102 0.34 15.03 -3.17
N TYR A 103 -0.81 15.33 -3.73
CA TYR A 103 -1.39 14.60 -4.86
C TYR A 103 -1.04 15.26 -6.19
N PHE A 104 -0.90 14.46 -7.24
CA PHE A 104 -1.01 14.97 -8.61
C PHE A 104 -2.48 15.19 -8.92
N THR A 105 -2.87 16.41 -9.26
CA THR A 105 -4.25 16.70 -9.69
C THR A 105 -4.27 17.84 -10.69
N SER A 106 -5.17 17.75 -11.67
CA SER A 106 -5.61 18.90 -12.45
C SER A 106 -6.44 19.88 -11.61
N SER A 107 -6.60 21.13 -12.08
CA SER A 107 -7.45 22.13 -11.41
C SER A 107 -8.91 21.70 -11.22
N GLN A 108 -9.40 20.77 -12.05
CA GLN A 108 -10.74 20.19 -11.91
C GLN A 108 -10.79 19.10 -10.84
N SER A 109 -9.80 18.20 -10.84
CA SER A 109 -9.71 17.12 -9.85
C SER A 109 -9.48 17.65 -8.44
N GLU A 110 -8.66 18.69 -8.27
CA GLU A 110 -8.38 19.32 -6.96
C GLU A 110 -9.65 19.84 -6.25
N ARG A 111 -10.67 20.25 -7.03
CA ARG A 111 -11.97 20.72 -6.49
C ARG A 111 -12.83 19.58 -5.93
N GLN A 112 -12.56 18.35 -6.32
CA GLN A 112 -13.28 17.17 -5.82
C GLN A 112 -12.74 16.71 -4.47
N LEU A 113 -11.51 17.09 -4.11
CA LEU A 113 -10.91 16.74 -2.83
C LEU A 113 -11.59 17.48 -1.68
N SER A 114 -12.05 16.71 -0.71
CA SER A 114 -12.56 17.22 0.56
C SER A 114 -11.42 17.53 1.54
N GLY A 115 -11.68 18.37 2.54
CA GLY A 115 -10.66 18.77 3.54
C GLY A 115 -10.08 17.60 4.34
N ILE A 116 -10.82 16.51 4.48
CA ILE A 116 -10.40 15.29 5.19
C ILE A 116 -9.39 14.45 4.39
N GLN A 117 -9.24 14.70 3.08
CA GLN A 117 -8.28 13.99 2.22
C GLN A 117 -6.98 14.76 2.05
N LYS A 118 -6.99 16.08 2.30
CA LYS A 118 -5.84 16.96 2.07
C LYS A 118 -4.87 16.90 3.26
N SER A 119 -3.62 16.60 2.97
CA SER A 119 -2.51 16.76 3.90
C SER A 119 -2.26 18.25 4.19
N LYS A 120 -1.55 18.53 5.28
CA LYS A 120 -1.07 19.88 5.59
C LYS A 120 -0.27 20.46 4.42
N THR A 121 0.63 19.65 3.84
CA THR A 121 1.45 20.08 2.70
C THR A 121 0.61 20.34 1.44
N GLN A 122 -0.43 19.55 1.17
CA GLN A 122 -1.37 19.82 0.06
C GLN A 122 -2.09 21.15 0.25
N VAL A 123 -2.52 21.48 1.47
CA VAL A 123 -3.20 22.75 1.75
C VAL A 123 -2.25 23.94 1.62
N GLU A 124 -1.01 23.80 2.10
CA GLU A 124 -0.02 24.89 2.10
C GLU A 124 0.63 25.14 0.73
N ARG A 125 0.93 24.08 -0.02
CA ARG A 125 1.70 24.14 -1.29
C ARG A 125 0.87 23.85 -2.54
N GLY A 126 -0.37 23.38 -2.37
CA GLY A 126 -1.22 22.94 -3.48
C GLY A 126 -0.83 21.57 -4.03
N SER A 127 -1.37 21.24 -5.20
CA SER A 127 -1.16 19.96 -5.87
C SER A 127 0.15 19.92 -6.65
N LEU A 128 0.69 18.72 -6.83
CA LEU A 128 1.70 18.49 -7.85
C LEU A 128 1.07 18.58 -9.24
N HIS A 129 1.85 19.05 -10.21
CA HIS A 129 1.41 19.19 -11.59
C HIS A 129 2.22 18.30 -12.51
N ASP A 130 1.53 17.44 -13.23
CA ASP A 130 2.07 16.60 -14.29
C ASP A 130 0.96 16.42 -15.34
N PRO A 131 1.25 16.56 -16.65
CA PRO A 131 0.23 16.44 -17.68
C PRO A 131 -0.34 15.02 -17.82
N LEU A 132 0.34 13.99 -17.30
CA LEU A 132 -0.03 12.59 -17.45
C LEU A 132 -0.56 11.95 -16.17
N LEU A 133 -0.36 12.58 -14.99
CA LEU A 133 -0.76 12.02 -13.70
C LEU A 133 -1.90 12.82 -13.05
N ASP A 134 -2.89 12.11 -12.52
CA ASP A 134 -4.00 12.69 -11.77
C ASP A 134 -4.52 11.61 -10.79
N ASP A 135 -4.06 11.64 -9.54
CA ASP A 135 -4.26 10.54 -8.57
C ASP A 135 -5.75 10.18 -8.35
N ILE A 136 -6.67 11.14 -8.54
CA ILE A 136 -8.12 10.90 -8.44
C ILE A 136 -8.63 10.13 -9.67
N LYS A 137 -8.26 10.58 -10.88
CA LYS A 137 -8.65 9.90 -12.12
C LYS A 137 -7.96 8.55 -12.25
N ASP A 138 -6.72 8.46 -11.81
CA ASP A 138 -5.91 7.25 -11.90
C ASP A 138 -6.40 6.17 -10.93
N PHE A 139 -6.96 6.52 -9.77
CA PHE A 139 -7.73 5.57 -8.96
C PHE A 139 -8.88 4.95 -9.75
N LYS A 140 -9.68 5.78 -10.43
CA LYS A 140 -10.81 5.30 -11.24
C LYS A 140 -10.33 4.44 -12.42
N ASN A 141 -9.28 4.87 -13.12
CA ASN A 141 -8.68 4.12 -14.22
C ASN A 141 -8.15 2.76 -13.76
N MET A 142 -7.53 2.71 -12.58
CA MET A 142 -7.06 1.48 -11.94
C MET A 142 -8.24 0.56 -11.56
N ASP A 143 -9.30 1.08 -10.93
CA ASP A 143 -10.46 0.28 -10.55
C ASP A 143 -11.21 -0.32 -11.76
N GLU A 144 -11.38 0.48 -12.81
CA GLU A 144 -11.93 0.03 -14.10
C GLU A 144 -11.02 -1.00 -14.76
N ALA A 145 -9.70 -0.82 -14.69
CA ALA A 145 -8.72 -1.77 -15.21
C ALA A 145 -8.81 -3.11 -14.48
N LEU A 146 -8.89 -3.12 -13.14
CA LEU A 146 -9.08 -4.32 -12.33
C LEU A 146 -10.36 -5.07 -12.72
N SER A 147 -11.46 -4.35 -12.95
CA SER A 147 -12.71 -4.94 -13.45
C SER A 147 -12.54 -5.56 -14.84
N ARG A 148 -11.88 -4.85 -15.78
CA ARG A 148 -11.66 -5.32 -17.17
C ARG A 148 -10.77 -6.55 -17.27
N ILE A 149 -9.81 -6.72 -16.35
CA ILE A 149 -8.97 -7.93 -16.29
C ILE A 149 -9.70 -9.12 -15.63
N GLY A 150 -10.94 -8.93 -15.18
CA GLY A 150 -11.82 -10.00 -14.70
C GLY A 150 -11.91 -10.14 -13.19
N LEU A 151 -11.41 -9.19 -12.39
CA LEU A 151 -11.58 -9.23 -10.94
C LEU A 151 -12.99 -8.79 -10.55
N SER A 152 -13.62 -9.59 -9.69
CA SER A 152 -14.89 -9.29 -9.06
C SER A 152 -14.78 -8.13 -8.06
N ASP A 153 -15.91 -7.52 -7.71
CA ASP A 153 -15.98 -6.47 -6.70
C ASP A 153 -15.36 -6.90 -5.37
N LYS A 154 -15.55 -8.17 -4.98
CA LYS A 154 -14.99 -8.75 -3.76
C LYS A 154 -13.47 -8.88 -3.82
N GLU A 155 -12.92 -9.28 -4.96
CA GLU A 155 -11.46 -9.39 -5.14
C GLU A 155 -10.80 -8.02 -5.14
N ARG A 156 -11.40 -7.03 -5.82
CA ARG A 156 -10.91 -5.64 -5.78
C ARG A 156 -10.95 -5.07 -4.36
N LEU A 157 -12.05 -5.29 -3.64
CA LEU A 157 -12.14 -4.90 -2.23
C LEU A 157 -11.03 -5.55 -1.41
N SER A 158 -10.76 -6.84 -1.61
CA SER A 158 -9.68 -7.54 -0.91
C SER A 158 -8.30 -6.92 -1.19
N ILE A 159 -8.03 -6.50 -2.43
CA ILE A 159 -6.80 -5.77 -2.78
C ILE A 159 -6.72 -4.45 -2.00
N TYR A 160 -7.79 -3.66 -1.99
CA TYR A 160 -7.82 -2.38 -1.28
C TYR A 160 -7.72 -2.55 0.25
N THR A 161 -8.31 -3.62 0.79
CA THR A 161 -8.16 -4.03 2.20
C THR A 161 -6.71 -4.28 2.56
N ILE A 162 -5.95 -5.00 1.72
CA ILE A 162 -4.52 -5.26 1.94
C ILE A 162 -3.72 -3.95 1.90
N VAL A 163 -3.99 -3.07 0.91
CA VAL A 163 -3.32 -1.76 0.80
C VAL A 163 -3.56 -0.93 2.07
N SER A 164 -4.80 -0.89 2.57
CA SER A 164 -5.11 -0.17 3.81
C SER A 164 -4.47 -0.82 5.05
N ALA A 165 -4.47 -2.15 5.13
CA ALA A 165 -3.85 -2.88 6.24
C ALA A 165 -2.36 -2.53 6.38
N VAL A 166 -1.64 -2.42 5.25
CA VAL A 166 -0.22 -2.01 5.24
C VAL A 166 -0.05 -0.60 5.81
N LEU A 167 -0.92 0.34 5.45
CA LEU A 167 -0.86 1.72 5.96
C LEU A 167 -1.10 1.79 7.47
N HIS A 168 -2.10 1.07 7.98
CA HIS A 168 -2.40 1.03 9.42
C HIS A 168 -1.34 0.27 10.22
N LEU A 169 -0.76 -0.80 9.66
CA LEU A 169 0.34 -1.53 10.27
C LEU A 169 1.57 -0.62 10.48
N GLY A 170 1.86 0.26 9.51
CA GLY A 170 2.94 1.23 9.65
C GLY A 170 2.75 2.23 10.79
N ASN A 171 1.52 2.43 11.27
CA ASN A 171 1.21 3.28 12.42
C ASN A 171 1.37 2.57 13.77
N VAL A 172 1.64 1.26 13.80
CA VAL A 172 1.89 0.53 15.04
C VAL A 172 3.29 0.84 15.53
N THR A 173 3.39 1.56 16.66
CA THR A 173 4.66 1.93 17.30
C THR A 173 4.85 1.17 18.60
N PHE A 174 6.12 1.03 19.00
CA PHE A 174 6.52 0.24 20.16
C PHE A 174 7.30 1.10 21.16
N GLU A 175 7.16 0.77 22.43
CA GLU A 175 7.90 1.35 23.55
C GLU A 175 8.45 0.23 24.45
N ASP A 176 9.42 0.57 25.29
CA ASP A 176 9.99 -0.38 26.25
C ASP A 176 8.90 -0.89 27.20
N ASN A 177 8.97 -2.17 27.56
CA ASN A 177 8.10 -2.76 28.56
C ASN A 177 8.79 -2.82 29.94
N PRO A 178 8.66 -1.80 30.81
CA PRO A 178 9.26 -1.80 32.15
C PRO A 178 8.74 -2.90 33.08
N GLU A 179 7.59 -3.52 32.77
CA GLU A 179 7.03 -4.61 33.58
C GLU A 179 7.67 -5.96 33.29
N ASP A 180 8.39 -6.08 32.17
CA ASP A 180 9.10 -7.30 31.80
C ASP A 180 10.54 -7.29 32.32
N ALA A 181 10.78 -8.06 33.39
CA ALA A 181 12.10 -8.23 33.98
C ALA A 181 13.12 -8.89 33.02
N LYS A 182 12.68 -9.47 31.90
CA LYS A 182 13.53 -10.09 30.88
C LYS A 182 13.82 -9.16 29.69
N GLY A 183 13.32 -7.93 29.74
CA GLY A 183 13.35 -6.98 28.63
C GLY A 183 12.30 -7.32 27.57
N GLY A 184 11.93 -6.34 26.75
CA GLY A 184 10.92 -6.50 25.71
C GLY A 184 10.31 -5.15 25.32
N SER A 185 9.45 -5.18 24.31
CA SER A 185 8.67 -4.03 23.90
C SER A 185 7.17 -4.32 24.06
N ARG A 186 6.39 -3.25 24.15
CA ARG A 186 4.93 -3.30 24.03
C ARG A 186 4.47 -2.30 22.99
N VAL A 187 3.26 -2.48 22.47
CA VAL A 187 2.61 -1.50 21.60
C VAL A 187 2.33 -0.24 22.41
N CYS A 188 2.64 0.93 21.85
CA CYS A 188 2.31 2.22 22.47
C CYS A 188 0.79 2.38 22.58
N GLY A 189 0.31 2.98 23.68
CA GLY A 189 -1.14 3.25 23.85
C GLY A 189 -1.76 4.09 22.71
N SER A 190 -0.98 4.97 22.08
CA SER A 190 -1.40 5.76 20.91
C SER A 190 -1.57 4.95 19.62
N ALA A 191 -0.97 3.76 19.55
CA ALA A 191 -1.01 2.86 18.40
C ALA A 191 -2.10 1.78 18.48
N GLU A 192 -2.80 1.65 19.62
CA GLU A 192 -3.83 0.62 19.85
C GLU A 192 -4.95 0.62 18.81
N LYS A 193 -5.40 1.81 18.41
CA LYS A 193 -6.41 1.96 17.36
C LYS A 193 -5.90 1.42 16.03
N SER A 194 -4.66 1.75 15.66
CA SER A 194 -4.05 1.31 14.40
C SER A 194 -3.83 -0.20 14.38
N LEU A 195 -3.40 -0.78 15.51
CA LEU A 195 -3.28 -2.24 15.66
C LEU A 195 -4.63 -2.94 15.47
N SER A 196 -5.68 -2.44 16.13
CA SER A 196 -7.03 -3.01 16.05
C SER A 196 -7.60 -2.94 14.63
N VAL A 197 -7.39 -1.80 13.94
CA VAL A 197 -7.82 -1.62 12.55
C VAL A 197 -7.02 -2.53 11.61
N ALA A 198 -5.69 -2.60 11.76
CA ALA A 198 -4.84 -3.48 10.95
C ALA A 198 -5.24 -4.95 11.12
N ALA A 199 -5.45 -5.42 12.36
CA ALA A 199 -5.91 -6.77 12.66
C ALA A 199 -7.26 -7.09 11.99
N SER A 200 -8.22 -6.18 12.12
CA SER A 200 -9.55 -6.31 11.48
C SER A 200 -9.45 -6.41 9.95
N LEU A 201 -8.64 -5.56 9.32
CA LEU A 201 -8.43 -5.59 7.86
C LEU A 201 -7.69 -6.86 7.40
N MET A 202 -6.77 -7.37 8.21
CA MET A 202 -6.05 -8.63 7.93
C MET A 202 -6.88 -9.88 8.22
N GLY A 203 -8.00 -9.74 8.93
CA GLY A 203 -8.85 -10.87 9.35
C GLY A 203 -8.21 -11.73 10.44
N VAL A 204 -7.43 -11.12 11.34
CA VAL A 204 -6.76 -11.78 12.47
C VAL A 204 -7.21 -11.21 13.81
N ASP A 205 -7.02 -11.95 14.89
CA ASP A 205 -7.31 -11.46 16.23
C ASP A 205 -6.31 -10.35 16.63
N PRO A 206 -6.76 -9.22 17.21
CA PRO A 206 -5.87 -8.13 17.61
C PRO A 206 -4.82 -8.52 18.66
N GLU A 207 -5.14 -9.41 19.60
CA GLU A 207 -4.19 -9.86 20.60
C GLU A 207 -3.19 -10.86 20.01
N GLU A 208 -3.62 -11.73 19.10
CA GLU A 208 -2.68 -12.57 18.34
C GLU A 208 -1.69 -11.72 17.51
N LEU A 209 -2.17 -10.67 16.82
CA LEU A 209 -1.30 -9.75 16.09
C LEU A 209 -0.36 -9.00 17.05
N ARG A 210 -0.86 -8.53 18.19
CA ARG A 210 -0.05 -7.86 19.22
C ARG A 210 1.11 -8.76 19.65
N GLN A 211 0.80 -9.99 20.06
CA GLN A 211 1.80 -10.94 20.52
C GLN A 211 2.80 -11.25 19.41
N ALA A 212 2.36 -11.44 18.17
CA ALA A 212 3.23 -11.69 17.03
C ALA A 212 4.21 -10.54 16.73
N LEU A 213 3.85 -9.29 17.07
CA LEU A 213 4.70 -8.11 16.85
C LEU A 213 5.73 -7.87 17.95
N VAL A 214 5.50 -8.35 19.18
CA VAL A 214 6.35 -8.07 20.35
C VAL A 214 7.09 -9.30 20.88
N SER A 215 6.68 -10.50 20.50
CA SER A 215 7.28 -11.76 20.96
C SER A 215 7.95 -12.51 19.81
N LYS A 216 8.98 -13.30 20.15
CA LYS A 216 9.64 -14.20 19.22
C LYS A 216 9.47 -15.63 19.74
N VAL A 217 8.52 -16.35 19.16
CA VAL A 217 8.31 -17.76 19.51
C VAL A 217 9.47 -18.61 19.00
N MET A 218 10.10 -19.36 19.90
CA MET A 218 11.19 -20.29 19.57
C MET A 218 10.85 -21.71 20.04
N GLN A 219 11.04 -22.69 19.16
CA GLN A 219 10.92 -24.10 19.50
C GLN A 219 12.31 -24.73 19.63
N THR A 220 12.64 -25.24 20.81
CA THR A 220 13.93 -25.88 21.08
C THR A 220 13.88 -27.37 20.76
N SER A 221 13.87 -27.73 19.47
CA SER A 221 13.96 -29.12 19.01
C SER A 221 15.41 -29.65 19.01
N ARG A 222 16.11 -29.52 20.13
CA ARG A 222 17.32 -30.31 20.42
C ARG A 222 17.20 -30.94 21.81
N GLY A 223 16.33 -31.95 21.94
CA GLY A 223 16.33 -32.88 23.08
C GLY A 223 14.96 -33.43 23.48
N GLY A 224 14.49 -34.49 22.81
CA GLY A 224 13.42 -35.38 23.32
C GLY A 224 11.96 -35.00 23.01
N LEU A 225 11.08 -36.00 23.10
CA LEU A 225 9.65 -36.04 22.68
C LEU A 225 8.69 -35.00 23.29
N LYS A 226 9.17 -34.00 24.02
CA LYS A 226 8.35 -32.95 24.64
C LYS A 226 8.99 -31.59 24.41
N GLY A 227 8.73 -30.99 23.25
CA GLY A 227 9.07 -29.60 22.99
C GLY A 227 8.03 -28.68 23.63
N THR A 228 8.45 -27.81 24.54
CA THR A 228 7.61 -26.72 25.07
C THR A 228 7.78 -25.50 24.17
N VAL A 229 6.67 -24.86 23.80
CA VAL A 229 6.70 -23.55 23.13
C VAL A 229 7.02 -22.51 24.19
N ILE A 230 8.13 -21.79 24.04
CA ILE A 230 8.46 -20.65 24.89
C ILE A 230 8.01 -19.40 24.11
N MET A 231 6.99 -18.73 24.64
CA MET A 231 6.58 -17.38 24.21
C MET A 231 7.38 -16.33 24.97
#